data_AF-A0A5U8XLQ0-F1
#
_entry.id   AF-A0A5U8XLQ0-F1
#
_cell.length_a   1.000
_cell.length_b   1.000
_cell.length_c   1.000
_cell.angle_alpha   90.00
_cell.angle_beta   90.00
_cell.angle_gamma   90.00
#
_symmetry.space_group_name_H-M   'P 1'
#
loop_
_entity.id
_entity.type
_entity.pdbx_description
1 polymer ?
#
loop_
_entity_poly.entity_id
_entity_poly.type
_entity_poly.pdbx_seq_one_letter_code
_entity_poly.pdbx_strand_id
1 'polypeptide(L)'
;MPNKLRIENDEIVINDKPIGNLNLARWVLDELENKFGQDEFYLTVIGVPPNNDAWKNRMPVMRELSEEGFVTLYKAATIRGWISDPEVAAHLAMVANKAVPFANGHVPADANDLLLWANHDIENKTTTYHLVY
;
A
#
# COMPACT_ATOMS: atom_id res chain seq x y z
N MET A 1 1.65 15.28 3.11
CA MET A 1 1.45 15.06 4.55
C MET A 1 1.68 13.58 4.84
N PRO A 2 2.31 13.22 5.95
CA PRO A 2 2.39 11.82 6.39
C PRO A 2 1.01 11.30 6.82
N ASN A 3 0.89 9.98 6.86
CA ASN A 3 -0.32 9.27 7.28
C ASN A 3 -0.33 9.04 8.78
N LYS A 4 -1.53 8.97 9.37
CA LYS A 4 -1.77 8.52 10.74
C LYS A 4 -2.72 7.33 10.73
N LEU A 5 -2.34 6.26 11.43
CA LEU A 5 -3.11 5.03 11.55
C LEU A 5 -3.91 5.08 12.87
N ARG A 6 -5.17 4.68 12.84
CA ARG A 6 -5.97 4.40 14.03
C ARG A 6 -6.75 3.10 13.81
N ILE A 7 -6.93 2.33 14.87
CA ILE A 7 -7.81 1.16 14.87
C ILE A 7 -8.98 1.46 15.80
N GLU A 8 -10.20 1.45 15.27
CA GLU A 8 -11.42 1.76 16.02
C GLU A 8 -12.48 0.70 15.74
N ASN A 9 -12.98 0.02 16.78
CA ASN A 9 -14.03 -1.00 16.64
C ASN A 9 -13.74 -2.05 15.55
N ASP A 10 -12.50 -2.55 15.48
CA ASP A 10 -11.99 -3.47 14.44
C ASP A 10 -11.95 -2.90 13.01
N GLU A 11 -12.17 -1.61 12.83
CA GLU A 11 -11.96 -0.90 11.57
C GLU A 11 -10.60 -0.20 11.57
N ILE A 12 -9.95 -0.21 10.42
CA ILE A 12 -8.75 0.61 10.23
C ILE A 12 -9.19 1.97 9.72
N VAL A 13 -8.55 3.01 10.25
CA VAL A 13 -8.76 4.40 9.87
C VAL A 13 -7.40 4.99 9.49
N ILE A 14 -7.32 5.63 8.32
CA ILE A 14 -6.12 6.35 7.87
C ILE A 14 -6.50 7.80 7.59
N ASN A 15 -5.81 8.75 8.23
CA ASN A 15 -6.10 10.20 8.10
C ASN A 15 -7.59 10.54 8.27
N ASP A 16 -8.20 9.98 9.31
CA ASP A 16 -9.63 10.13 9.63
C ASP A 16 -10.60 9.58 8.58
N LYS A 17 -10.10 8.79 7.61
CA LYS A 17 -10.92 8.08 6.64
C LYS A 17 -10.99 6.60 7.02
N PRO A 18 -12.19 6.06 7.34
CA PRO A 18 -12.35 4.64 7.58
C PRO A 18 -12.10 3.88 6.27
N ILE A 19 -11.28 2.84 6.36
CA ILE A 19 -11.06 1.88 5.27
C ILE A 19 -11.72 0.53 5.56
N GLY A 20 -12.39 0.40 6.71
CA GLY A 20 -13.13 -0.78 7.13
C GLY A 20 -12.22 -1.95 7.53
N ASN A 21 -12.82 -3.13 7.61
CA ASN A 21 -12.10 -4.38 7.85
C ASN A 21 -11.62 -4.94 6.50
N LEU A 22 -10.33 -4.78 6.22
CA LEU A 22 -9.68 -5.28 5.00
C LEU A 22 -9.52 -6.83 4.96
N ASN A 23 -10.28 -7.57 5.78
CA ASN A 23 -10.06 -9.00 6.06
C ASN A 23 -8.61 -9.29 6.46
N LEU A 24 -7.96 -8.33 7.12
CA LEU A 24 -6.63 -8.52 7.68
C LEU A 24 -6.76 -9.33 8.97
N ALA A 25 -5.86 -10.29 9.16
CA ALA A 25 -5.86 -11.06 10.39
C ALA A 25 -5.53 -10.14 11.57
N ARG A 26 -6.14 -10.41 12.74
CA ARG A 26 -5.99 -9.56 13.93
C ARG A 26 -4.52 -9.30 14.32
N TRP A 27 -3.66 -10.32 14.22
CA TRP A 27 -2.24 -10.17 14.50
C TRP A 27 -1.53 -9.18 13.56
N VAL A 28 -1.97 -9.05 12.30
CA VAL A 28 -1.44 -8.06 11.34
C VAL A 28 -1.85 -6.67 11.78
N LEU A 29 -3.09 -6.50 12.23
CA LEU A 29 -3.58 -5.23 12.76
C LEU A 29 -2.75 -4.80 13.97
N ASP A 30 -2.48 -5.73 14.89
CA ASP A 30 -1.67 -5.47 16.07
C ASP A 30 -0.21 -5.15 15.70
N GLU A 31 0.36 -5.79 14.67
CA GLU A 31 1.71 -5.45 14.16
C GLU A 31 1.76 -4.06 13.53
N LEU A 32 0.75 -3.68 12.73
CA LEU A 32 0.64 -2.35 12.16
C LEU A 32 0.46 -1.28 13.24
N GLU A 33 -0.36 -1.56 14.26
CA GLU A 33 -0.53 -0.67 15.42
C GLU A 33 0.77 -0.50 16.21
N ASN A 34 1.50 -1.59 16.48
CA ASN A 34 2.78 -1.52 17.19
C ASN A 34 3.86 -0.76 16.42
N LYS A 35 3.87 -0.83 15.09
CA LYS A 35 4.87 -0.18 14.23
C LYS A 35 4.56 1.27 13.91
N PHE A 36 3.28 1.55 13.64
CA PHE A 36 2.86 2.82 13.05
C PHE A 36 1.90 3.59 13.94
N GLY A 37 1.24 2.95 14.91
CA GLY A 37 0.34 3.53 15.93
C GLY A 37 0.01 5.02 15.80
N GLN A 38 0.50 5.82 16.74
CA GLN A 38 0.36 7.28 16.70
C GLN A 38 1.41 7.97 15.80
N ASP A 39 2.35 7.19 15.25
CA ASP A 39 3.49 7.70 14.51
C ASP A 39 3.13 8.01 13.06
N GLU A 40 3.81 9.01 12.53
CA GLU A 40 3.67 9.41 11.14
C GLU A 40 4.36 8.39 10.23
N PHE A 41 3.59 7.79 9.32
CA PHE A 41 4.10 6.83 8.34
C PHE A 41 3.78 7.27 6.92
N TYR A 42 4.41 6.64 5.94
CA TYR A 42 4.00 6.82 4.55
C TYR A 42 3.46 5.53 3.97
N LEU A 43 2.47 5.68 3.09
CA LEU A 43 2.00 4.57 2.30
C LEU A 43 2.55 4.76 0.89
N THR A 44 3.24 3.73 0.40
CA THR A 44 3.98 3.82 -0.85
C THR A 44 3.45 2.81 -1.85
N VAL A 45 2.98 3.29 -2.99
CA VAL A 45 2.53 2.42 -4.08
C VAL A 45 3.72 2.08 -4.99
N ILE A 46 3.89 0.79 -5.30
CA ILE A 46 4.97 0.28 -6.15
C ILE A 46 4.39 -0.58 -7.28
N GLY A 47 5.01 -0.48 -8.46
CA GLY A 47 4.68 -1.32 -9.63
C GLY A 47 5.66 -2.47 -9.87
N VAL A 48 6.70 -2.59 -9.04
CA VAL A 48 7.72 -3.64 -9.15
C VAL A 48 7.73 -4.53 -7.91
N PRO A 49 8.06 -5.83 -8.03
CA PRO A 49 8.11 -6.73 -6.88
C PRO A 49 9.14 -6.23 -5.84
N PRO A 50 8.81 -6.24 -4.54
CA PRO A 50 9.74 -5.84 -3.48
C PRO A 50 10.74 -6.97 -3.16
N ASN A 51 11.45 -7.48 -4.17
CA ASN A 51 12.31 -8.67 -4.08
C ASN A 51 13.83 -8.36 -4.01
N ASN A 52 14.22 -7.08 -4.08
CA ASN A 52 15.62 -6.68 -4.01
C ASN A 52 16.13 -6.58 -2.55
N ASP A 53 17.46 -6.61 -2.39
CA ASP A 53 18.11 -6.65 -1.07
C ASP A 53 17.82 -5.41 -0.20
N ALA A 54 17.41 -4.28 -0.78
CA ALA A 54 17.01 -3.09 -0.03
C ALA A 54 15.69 -3.28 0.74
N TRP A 55 14.89 -4.29 0.37
CA TRP A 55 13.58 -4.58 0.98
C TRP A 55 13.60 -5.74 1.96
N LYS A 56 14.56 -6.67 1.85
CA LYS A 56 14.62 -7.90 2.65
C LYS A 56 14.70 -7.69 4.16
N ASN A 57 15.15 -6.52 4.61
CA ASN A 57 15.26 -6.18 6.03
C ASN A 57 13.96 -5.60 6.62
N ARG A 58 12.88 -5.55 5.85
CA ARG A 58 11.55 -5.10 6.26
C ARG A 58 10.63 -6.31 6.22
N MET A 59 9.70 -6.39 7.16
CA MET A 59 8.90 -7.60 7.36
C MET A 59 8.31 -8.05 6.01
N PRO A 60 8.67 -9.25 5.51
CA PRO A 60 8.18 -9.69 4.21
C PRO A 60 6.97 -10.55 4.47
N VAL A 61 5.91 -9.95 5.03
CA VAL A 61 4.60 -10.57 4.96
C VAL A 61 3.82 -9.91 3.83
N MET A 62 3.60 -10.69 2.79
CA MET A 62 2.79 -10.30 1.65
C MET A 62 1.39 -10.86 1.83
N ARG A 63 0.40 -9.98 1.74
CA ARG A 63 -1.01 -10.38 1.75
C ARG A 63 -1.70 -9.89 0.50
N GLU A 64 -2.36 -10.81 -0.20
CA GLU A 64 -3.24 -10.46 -1.31
C GLU A 64 -4.48 -9.71 -0.81
N LEU A 65 -4.84 -8.65 -1.53
CA LEU A 65 -6.02 -7.84 -1.32
C LEU A 65 -6.93 -7.96 -2.55
N SER A 66 -8.23 -7.75 -2.34
CA SER A 66 -9.13 -7.45 -3.45
C SER A 66 -8.80 -6.07 -4.04
N GLU A 67 -9.16 -5.84 -5.30
CA GLU A 67 -9.03 -4.52 -5.94
C GLU A 67 -9.75 -3.43 -5.13
N GLU A 68 -10.96 -3.73 -4.64
CA GLU A 68 -11.73 -2.81 -3.80
C GLU A 68 -10.99 -2.44 -2.50
N GLY A 69 -10.41 -3.43 -1.82
CA GLY A 69 -9.65 -3.20 -0.59
C GLY A 69 -8.40 -2.36 -0.84
N PHE A 70 -7.68 -2.65 -1.92
CA PHE A 70 -6.52 -1.87 -2.35
C PHE A 70 -6.87 -0.42 -2.70
N VAL A 71 -7.93 -0.21 -3.49
CA VAL A 71 -8.38 1.13 -3.91
C VAL A 71 -8.86 1.95 -2.70
N THR A 72 -9.52 1.31 -1.74
CA THR A 72 -10.00 1.96 -0.51
C THR A 72 -8.82 2.48 0.32
N LEU A 73 -7.81 1.64 0.55
CA LEU A 73 -6.53 2.04 1.17
C LEU A 73 -5.87 3.20 0.43
N TYR A 74 -5.74 3.05 -0.89
CA TYR A 74 -5.10 4.02 -1.76
C TYR A 74 -5.79 5.39 -1.71
N LYS A 75 -7.13 5.43 -1.63
CA LYS A 75 -7.90 6.67 -1.53
C LYS A 75 -7.80 7.34 -0.15
N ALA A 76 -7.72 6.54 0.91
CA ALA A 76 -7.67 7.05 2.28
C ALA A 76 -6.33 7.70 2.64
N ALA A 77 -5.23 7.12 2.15
CA ALA A 77 -3.89 7.58 2.47
C ALA A 77 -3.38 8.72 1.57
N THR A 78 -2.45 9.50 2.11
CA THR A 78 -1.48 10.25 1.31
C THR A 78 -0.46 9.27 0.77
N ILE A 79 -0.31 9.26 -0.55
CA ILE A 79 0.48 8.24 -1.26
C ILE A 79 1.79 8.84 -1.73
N ARG A 80 2.89 8.14 -1.44
CA ARG A 80 4.12 8.25 -2.22
C ARG A 80 4.05 7.20 -3.33
N GLY A 81 4.47 7.53 -4.54
CA GLY A 81 4.37 6.58 -5.65
C GLY A 81 5.71 6.38 -6.31
N TRP A 82 6.02 5.12 -6.56
CA TRP A 82 7.11 4.66 -7.42
C TRP A 82 6.53 3.64 -8.39
N ILE A 83 5.60 4.10 -9.21
CA ILE A 83 5.08 3.32 -10.32
C ILE A 83 5.83 3.73 -11.57
N SER A 84 6.62 2.80 -12.10
CA SER A 84 7.35 2.95 -13.35
C SER A 84 6.60 2.38 -14.55
N ASP A 85 5.64 1.48 -14.31
CA ASP A 85 4.82 0.88 -15.36
C ASP A 85 3.61 1.78 -15.71
N PRO A 86 3.54 2.32 -16.94
CA PRO A 86 2.44 3.17 -17.37
C PRO A 86 1.07 2.46 -17.36
N GLU A 87 1.02 1.16 -17.63
CA GLU A 87 -0.23 0.39 -17.66
C GLU A 87 -0.78 0.20 -16.25
N VAL A 88 0.07 -0.15 -15.29
CA VAL A 88 -0.29 -0.18 -13.86
C VAL A 88 -0.79 1.19 -13.41
N ALA A 89 -0.08 2.26 -13.77
CA ALA A 89 -0.45 3.61 -13.38
C ALA A 89 -1.80 4.05 -13.99
N ALA A 90 -2.04 3.75 -15.26
CA ALA A 90 -3.29 4.05 -15.94
C ALA A 90 -4.46 3.26 -15.35
N HIS A 91 -4.28 1.95 -15.10
CA HIS A 91 -5.28 1.10 -14.48
C HIS A 91 -5.65 1.62 -13.09
N LEU A 92 -4.65 1.86 -12.23
CA LEU A 92 -4.87 2.41 -10.89
C LEU A 92 -5.54 3.78 -10.91
N ALA A 93 -5.14 4.67 -11.81
CA ALA A 93 -5.77 5.99 -11.94
C ALA A 93 -7.26 5.86 -12.31
N MET A 94 -7.61 4.90 -13.17
CA MET A 94 -8.98 4.59 -13.56
C MET A 94 -9.77 4.01 -12.39
N VAL A 95 -9.33 2.91 -11.77
CA VAL A 95 -10.10 2.22 -10.72
C VAL A 95 -10.17 3.05 -9.42
N ALA A 96 -9.13 3.83 -9.12
CA ALA A 96 -9.12 4.70 -7.95
C ALA A 96 -9.73 6.08 -8.20
N ASN A 97 -10.01 6.48 -9.45
CA ASN A 97 -10.42 7.84 -9.80
C ASN A 97 -9.59 8.91 -9.07
N LYS A 98 -8.27 8.67 -8.98
CA LYS A 98 -7.30 9.48 -8.21
C LYS A 98 -5.97 9.42 -8.95
N ALA A 99 -5.33 10.57 -9.11
CA ALA A 99 -4.04 10.66 -9.79
C ALA A 99 -3.03 9.72 -9.13
N VAL A 100 -2.27 9.00 -9.97
CA VAL A 100 -1.20 8.10 -9.54
C VAL A 100 0.12 8.84 -9.62
N PRO A 101 0.93 8.85 -8.54
CA PRO A 101 2.26 9.41 -8.61
C PRO A 101 3.13 8.51 -9.49
N PHE A 102 3.29 8.92 -10.75
CA PHE A 102 4.19 8.28 -11.70
C PHE A 102 5.60 8.81 -11.42
N ALA A 103 6.48 7.95 -10.94
CA ALA A 103 7.85 8.32 -10.63
C ALA A 103 8.77 7.12 -10.87
N ASN A 104 9.82 7.36 -11.64
CA ASN A 104 10.93 6.41 -11.78
C ASN A 104 11.85 6.58 -10.57
N GLY A 105 11.95 5.53 -9.76
CA GLY A 105 12.92 5.47 -8.67
C GLY A 105 12.60 4.35 -7.68
N HIS A 106 13.12 4.49 -6.46
CA HIS A 106 13.10 3.44 -5.45
C HIS A 106 12.66 4.02 -4.11
N VAL A 107 11.99 3.21 -3.29
CA VAL A 107 11.71 3.61 -1.91
C VAL A 107 13.03 3.67 -1.14
N PRO A 108 13.27 4.76 -0.38
CA PRO A 108 14.48 4.87 0.42
C PRO A 108 14.58 3.73 1.43
N ALA A 109 15.79 3.19 1.62
CA ALA A 109 16.07 2.06 2.52
C ALA A 109 15.66 2.30 3.99
N ASP A 110 15.47 3.56 4.40
CA ASP A 110 15.11 3.97 5.77
C ASP A 110 13.70 4.59 5.87
N ALA A 111 12.90 4.59 4.81
CA ALA A 111 11.55 5.16 4.85
C ALA A 111 10.60 4.31 5.74
N ASN A 112 9.93 4.88 6.74
CA ASN A 112 8.98 4.12 7.57
C ASN A 112 7.65 3.93 6.80
N ASP A 113 7.66 2.97 5.87
CA ASP A 113 6.67 2.88 4.80
C ASP A 113 5.93 1.54 4.80
N LEU A 114 4.60 1.62 4.69
CA LEU A 114 3.72 0.51 4.31
C LEU A 114 3.63 0.46 2.79
N LEU A 115 3.79 -0.71 2.17
CA LEU A 115 3.80 -0.80 0.71
C LEU A 115 2.47 -1.37 0.17
N LEU A 116 1.98 -0.70 -0.86
CA LEU A 116 0.92 -1.19 -1.72
C LEU A 116 1.53 -1.61 -3.05
N TRP A 117 1.55 -2.91 -3.31
CA TRP A 117 2.05 -3.44 -4.56
C TRP A 117 0.90 -3.76 -5.51
N ALA A 118 0.86 -3.08 -6.65
CA ALA A 118 0.01 -3.44 -7.78
C ALA A 118 0.88 -4.09 -8.84
N ASN A 119 0.68 -5.39 -9.06
CA ASN A 119 1.46 -6.19 -9.98
C ASN A 119 0.63 -6.45 -11.23
N HIS A 120 1.00 -5.84 -12.35
CA HIS A 120 0.36 -6.13 -13.63
C HIS A 120 1.13 -7.22 -14.38
N ASP A 121 0.44 -8.32 -14.65
CA ASP A 121 0.91 -9.36 -15.55
C ASP A 121 0.50 -8.98 -16.98
N ILE A 122 1.48 -8.55 -17.77
CA ILE A 122 1.30 -8.10 -19.15
C ILE A 122 0.82 -9.26 -20.04
N GLU A 123 1.29 -10.48 -19.82
CA GLU A 123 0.95 -11.64 -20.65
C GLU A 123 -0.51 -12.04 -20.45
N ASN A 124 -0.96 -12.04 -19.19
CA ASN A 124 -2.31 -12.43 -18.82
C ASN A 124 -3.30 -11.26 -18.73
N LYS A 125 -2.82 -10.01 -18.83
CA LYS A 125 -3.58 -8.77 -18.66
C LYS A 125 -4.33 -8.70 -17.34
N THR A 126 -3.73 -9.21 -16.27
CA THR A 126 -4.32 -9.26 -14.93
C THR A 126 -3.51 -8.41 -13.97
N THR A 127 -4.17 -7.78 -13.01
CA THR A 127 -3.50 -7.03 -11.93
C THR A 127 -3.80 -7.70 -10.61
N THR A 128 -2.76 -8.09 -9.87
CA THR A 128 -2.88 -8.56 -8.48
C THR A 128 -2.46 -7.46 -7.52
N TYR A 129 -3.09 -7.45 -6.35
CA TYR A 129 -2.94 -6.39 -5.37
C TYR A 129 -2.44 -6.97 -4.06
N HIS A 130 -1.42 -6.35 -3.50
CA HIS A 130 -0.81 -6.82 -2.27
C HIS A 130 -0.52 -5.69 -1.30
N LEU A 131 -0.68 -6.01 -0.01
CA LEU A 131 -0.13 -5.24 1.09
C LEU A 131 1.18 -5.90 1.53
N VAL A 132 2.23 -5.10 1.71
CA VAL A 132 3.54 -5.56 2.20
C VAL A 132 3.98 -4.65 3.36
N TYR A 133 4.34 -5.25 4.50
CA TYR A 133 4.57 -4.56 5.77
C TYR A 133 5.68 -5.20 6.59
#